data_AF-A0A495YQG9-F1
#
_entry.id   AF-A0A495YQG9-F1
#
_cell.length_a   1.000
_cell.length_b   1.000
_cell.length_c   1.000
_cell.angle_alpha   90.00
_cell.angle_beta   90.00
_cell.angle_gamma   90.00
#
_symmetry.space_group_name_H-M   'P 1'
#
loop_
_entity.id
_entity.type
_entity.pdbx_description
1 polymer ?
#
loop_
_entity_poly.entity_id
_entity_poly.type
_entity_poly.pdbx_seq_one_letter_code
_entity_poly.pdbx_strand_id
1 'polypeptide(L)'
;MRVRTVFSALLPLPLVLAGCLSAPPPINLPDARAIGFDGTHAVPPDCAKLMQPSHLADAGFGRPGVPFGCATYTNLATMLARPEDLVAPVPYGGADAQVAADAVRRYVEDRVKQTAPGKTSTTTGSPGR
;
A
#
# COMPACT_ATOMS: atom_id res chain seq x y z
N MET A 1 17.96 -48.06 33.92
CA MET A 1 16.50 -47.97 33.63
C MET A 1 16.07 -46.51 33.73
N ARG A 2 15.26 -46.05 32.76
CA ARG A 2 14.42 -44.83 32.73
C ARG A 2 15.12 -43.48 32.45
N VAL A 3 15.19 -43.11 31.17
CA VAL A 3 14.99 -41.73 30.73
C VAL A 3 13.56 -41.65 30.20
N ARG A 4 12.67 -41.03 30.99
CA ARG A 4 11.27 -40.82 30.63
C ARG A 4 11.17 -39.60 29.71
N THR A 5 10.64 -39.86 28.53
CA THR A 5 9.97 -38.96 27.58
C THR A 5 9.32 -37.73 28.21
N VAL A 6 9.92 -36.55 27.98
CA VAL A 6 9.28 -35.24 28.21
C VAL A 6 9.49 -34.38 26.95
N PHE A 7 8.79 -34.70 25.87
CA PHE A 7 8.84 -33.93 24.61
C PHE A 7 7.47 -33.93 23.90
N SER A 8 6.38 -33.66 24.63
CA SER A 8 5.04 -33.72 24.00
C SER A 8 4.02 -32.65 24.43
N ALA A 9 4.44 -31.56 25.08
CA ALA A 9 3.49 -30.54 25.55
C ALA A 9 3.64 -29.14 24.91
N LEU A 10 4.54 -28.94 23.94
CA LEU A 10 4.83 -27.60 23.37
C LEU A 10 4.42 -27.44 21.90
N LEU A 11 3.84 -28.46 21.26
CA LEU A 11 3.51 -28.42 19.84
C LEU A 11 2.27 -27.59 19.42
N PRO A 12 1.28 -27.23 20.27
CA PRO A 12 0.11 -26.50 19.76
C PRO A 12 0.29 -24.98 19.76
N LEU A 13 1.30 -24.44 20.45
CA LEU A 13 1.48 -23.00 20.62
C LEU A 13 1.70 -22.21 19.30
N PRO A 14 2.49 -22.69 18.30
CA PRO A 14 2.69 -21.93 17.07
C PRO A 14 1.47 -21.90 16.15
N LEU A 15 0.54 -22.88 16.25
CA LEU A 15 -0.68 -22.92 15.45
C LEU A 15 -1.72 -21.88 15.91
N VAL A 16 -1.73 -21.53 17.19
CA VAL A 16 -2.66 -20.53 17.76
C VAL A 16 -2.19 -19.10 17.49
N LEU A 17 -0.87 -18.86 17.37
CA LEU A 17 -0.32 -17.54 17.02
C LEU A 17 -0.34 -17.23 15.51
N ALA A 18 -0.60 -18.22 14.64
CA ALA A 18 -0.68 -18.01 13.20
C ALA A 18 -1.92 -17.22 12.74
N GLY A 19 -2.90 -16.98 13.64
CA GLY A 19 -4.15 -16.26 13.34
C GLY A 19 -4.03 -14.74 13.17
N CYS A 20 -2.87 -14.14 13.43
CA CYS A 20 -2.66 -12.69 13.28
C CYS A 20 -2.15 -12.26 11.90
N LEU A 21 -1.94 -13.20 10.98
CA LEU A 21 -1.72 -12.85 9.58
C LEU A 21 -3.08 -12.56 8.96
N SER A 22 -3.45 -11.28 8.90
CA SER A 22 -4.58 -10.76 8.13
C SER A 22 -4.73 -11.55 6.83
N ALA A 23 -5.83 -12.31 6.71
CA ALA A 23 -6.12 -13.05 5.50
C ALA A 23 -6.06 -12.08 4.30
N PRO A 24 -5.42 -12.43 3.18
CA PRO A 24 -5.51 -11.65 1.96
C PRO A 24 -6.94 -11.75 1.39
N PRO A 25 -7.59 -10.63 1.00
CA PRO A 25 -7.18 -9.25 1.20
C PRO A 25 -7.48 -8.74 2.63
N PRO A 26 -6.71 -7.74 3.13
CA PRO A 26 -6.95 -7.13 4.43
C PRO A 26 -8.43 -6.76 4.63
N ILE A 27 -8.92 -6.87 5.87
CA ILE A 27 -10.32 -6.61 6.21
C ILE A 27 -10.75 -5.26 5.63
N ASN A 28 -11.81 -5.28 4.80
CA ASN A 28 -12.40 -4.15 4.05
C ASN A 28 -11.75 -3.74 2.71
N LEU A 29 -10.81 -4.51 2.17
CA LEU A 29 -10.36 -4.33 0.78
C LEU A 29 -11.11 -5.27 -0.17
N PRO A 30 -11.50 -4.80 -1.38
CA PRO A 30 -12.14 -5.67 -2.36
C PRO A 30 -11.17 -6.75 -2.89
N ASP A 31 -11.70 -7.83 -3.43
CA ASP A 31 -10.84 -8.81 -4.11
C ASP A 31 -10.38 -8.29 -5.50
N ALA A 32 -9.56 -9.08 -6.19
CA ALA A 32 -9.02 -8.71 -7.51
C ALA A 32 -10.10 -8.52 -8.59
N ARG A 33 -11.35 -8.97 -8.38
CA ARG A 33 -12.47 -8.78 -9.31
C ARG A 33 -12.95 -7.33 -9.37
N ALA A 34 -12.47 -6.47 -8.46
CA ALA A 34 -12.68 -5.04 -8.54
C ALA A 34 -11.93 -4.35 -9.70
N ILE A 35 -10.99 -5.06 -10.34
CA ILE A 35 -10.36 -4.58 -11.58
C ILE A 35 -11.29 -4.92 -12.75
N GLY A 36 -11.74 -3.88 -13.45
CA GLY A 36 -12.58 -3.99 -14.64
C GLY A 36 -11.77 -4.03 -15.94
N PHE A 37 -12.48 -4.04 -17.07
CA PHE A 37 -11.91 -3.93 -18.41
C PHE A 37 -12.79 -3.00 -19.25
N ASP A 38 -12.21 -1.97 -19.86
CA ASP A 38 -12.95 -0.96 -20.66
C ASP A 38 -13.11 -1.34 -22.15
N GLY A 39 -12.67 -2.54 -22.53
CA GLY A 39 -12.59 -2.99 -23.92
C GLY A 39 -11.17 -2.93 -24.49
N THR A 40 -10.28 -2.18 -23.86
CA THR A 40 -8.88 -1.99 -24.30
C THR A 40 -7.86 -2.09 -23.17
N HIS A 41 -8.21 -1.67 -21.96
CA HIS A 41 -7.33 -1.60 -20.80
C HIS A 41 -8.00 -2.22 -19.57
N ALA A 42 -7.18 -2.80 -18.70
CA ALA A 42 -7.61 -3.12 -17.35
C ALA A 42 -7.76 -1.82 -16.54
N VAL A 43 -8.86 -1.67 -15.83
CA VAL A 43 -9.22 -0.44 -15.12
C VAL A 43 -9.28 -0.72 -13.62
N PRO A 44 -8.49 -0.02 -12.78
CA PRO A 44 -8.57 -0.20 -11.34
C PRO A 44 -9.90 0.33 -10.79
N PRO A 45 -10.32 -0.09 -9.58
CA PRO A 45 -11.49 0.46 -8.93
C PRO A 45 -11.32 1.96 -8.64
N ASP A 46 -12.45 2.66 -8.52
CA ASP A 46 -12.46 4.05 -8.08
C ASP A 46 -11.84 4.20 -6.69
N CYS A 47 -10.68 4.85 -6.63
CA CYS A 47 -9.91 5.04 -5.39
C CYS A 47 -10.64 5.90 -4.35
N ALA A 48 -11.62 6.72 -4.74
CA ALA A 48 -12.44 7.46 -3.79
C ALA A 48 -13.27 6.52 -2.90
N LYS A 49 -13.64 5.33 -3.42
CA LYS A 49 -14.37 4.30 -2.68
C LYS A 49 -13.51 3.52 -1.69
N LEU A 50 -12.18 3.62 -1.82
CA LEU A 50 -11.20 2.99 -0.94
C LEU A 50 -10.70 3.93 0.18
N MET A 51 -11.22 5.16 0.22
CA MET A 51 -10.78 6.18 1.16
C MET A 51 -11.07 5.77 2.60
N GLN A 52 -10.02 5.66 3.43
CA GLN A 52 -10.15 5.52 4.87
C GLN A 52 -9.82 6.83 5.57
N PRO A 53 -10.63 7.26 6.55
CA PRO A 53 -10.34 8.44 7.32
C PRO A 53 -9.07 8.25 8.15
N SER A 54 -8.27 9.31 8.28
CA SER A 54 -7.16 9.29 9.23
C SER A 54 -7.66 9.68 10.62
N HIS A 55 -7.30 8.89 11.62
CA HIS A 55 -7.55 9.21 13.03
C HIS A 55 -6.41 10.06 13.63
N LEU A 56 -5.40 10.42 12.83
CA LEU A 56 -4.26 11.21 13.27
C LEU A 56 -4.52 12.69 13.06
N ALA A 57 -4.11 13.50 14.04
CA ALA A 57 -4.10 14.95 13.96
C ALA A 57 -2.68 15.48 14.18
N ASP A 58 -2.36 16.60 13.54
CA ASP A 58 -1.09 17.31 13.69
C ASP A 58 -1.35 18.79 13.94
N ALA A 59 -0.87 19.30 15.08
CA ALA A 59 -1.14 20.66 15.54
C ALA A 59 -2.63 21.08 15.49
N GLY A 60 -3.55 20.13 15.73
CA GLY A 60 -5.00 20.36 15.68
C GLY A 60 -5.64 20.22 14.30
N PHE A 61 -4.86 20.00 13.24
CA PHE A 61 -5.35 19.73 11.89
C PHE A 61 -5.44 18.22 11.63
N GLY A 62 -6.61 17.75 11.17
CA GLY A 62 -6.79 16.36 10.77
C GLY A 62 -5.88 16.01 9.59
N ARG A 63 -5.17 14.87 9.69
CA ARG A 63 -4.40 14.36 8.56
C ARG A 63 -5.34 13.94 7.42
N PRO A 64 -4.91 14.06 6.15
CA PRO A 64 -5.66 13.51 5.03
C PRO A 64 -5.93 12.02 5.20
N GLY A 65 -7.10 11.56 4.73
CA GLY A 65 -7.40 10.14 4.61
C GLY A 65 -6.48 9.44 3.61
N VAL A 66 -6.46 8.11 3.66
CA VAL A 66 -5.62 7.29 2.79
C VAL A 66 -6.50 6.31 2.02
N PRO A 67 -6.45 6.28 0.67
CA PRO A 67 -7.13 5.28 -0.13
C PRO A 67 -6.33 3.97 -0.12
N PHE A 68 -6.48 3.19 0.95
CA PHE A 68 -5.74 1.92 1.09
C PHE A 68 -6.02 1.00 -0.12
N GLY A 69 -4.97 0.38 -0.66
CA GLY A 69 -5.07 -0.51 -1.81
C GLY A 69 -5.11 0.18 -3.18
N CYS A 70 -5.37 1.49 -3.29
CA CYS A 70 -5.44 2.19 -4.59
C CYS A 70 -4.18 2.00 -5.46
N ALA A 71 -2.99 2.13 -4.85
CA ALA A 71 -1.73 1.86 -5.54
C ALA A 71 -1.61 0.39 -5.96
N THR A 72 -2.05 -0.54 -5.10
CA THR A 72 -2.02 -1.98 -5.38
C THR A 72 -2.87 -2.34 -6.58
N TYR A 73 -4.14 -1.90 -6.64
CA TYR A 73 -5.00 -2.22 -7.79
C TYR A 73 -4.57 -1.50 -9.06
N THR A 74 -4.08 -0.26 -8.97
CA THR A 74 -3.55 0.46 -10.14
C THR A 74 -2.33 -0.25 -10.73
N ASN A 75 -1.40 -0.68 -9.88
CA ASN A 75 -0.23 -1.45 -10.32
C ASN A 75 -0.67 -2.79 -10.92
N LEU A 76 -1.60 -3.50 -10.28
CA LEU A 76 -2.11 -4.78 -10.80
C LEU A 76 -2.83 -4.62 -12.14
N ALA A 77 -3.66 -3.57 -12.31
CA ALA A 77 -4.29 -3.27 -13.59
C ALA A 77 -3.24 -2.99 -14.68
N THR A 78 -2.14 -2.31 -14.33
CA THR A 78 -1.03 -2.08 -15.26
C THR A 78 -0.35 -3.39 -15.67
N MET A 79 -0.11 -4.29 -14.70
CA MET A 79 0.45 -5.62 -14.98
C MET A 79 -0.50 -6.48 -15.83
N LEU A 80 -1.82 -6.34 -15.65
CA LEU A 80 -2.81 -7.04 -16.47
C LEU A 80 -2.85 -6.52 -17.91
N ALA A 81 -2.51 -5.25 -18.14
CA ALA A 81 -2.37 -4.68 -19.48
C ALA A 81 -1.13 -5.22 -20.23
N ARG A 82 -0.14 -5.74 -19.51
CA ARG A 82 1.10 -6.34 -20.03
C ARG A 82 1.36 -7.70 -19.37
N PRO A 83 0.72 -8.79 -19.82
CA PRO A 83 0.74 -10.09 -19.14
C PRO A 83 2.14 -10.64 -18.84
N GLU A 84 3.15 -10.26 -19.63
CA GLU A 84 4.56 -10.59 -19.36
C GLU A 84 5.04 -10.14 -17.98
N ASP A 85 4.49 -9.04 -17.44
CA ASP A 85 4.83 -8.53 -16.11
C ASP A 85 4.36 -9.49 -14.98
N LEU A 86 3.42 -10.41 -15.25
CA LEU A 86 2.96 -11.43 -14.30
C LEU A 86 3.71 -12.76 -14.44
N VAL A 87 4.04 -13.18 -15.66
CA VAL A 87 4.67 -14.49 -15.92
C VAL A 87 6.20 -14.45 -15.92
N ALA A 88 6.79 -13.30 -16.27
CA ALA A 88 8.22 -13.09 -16.34
C ALA A 88 8.57 -11.70 -15.78
N PRO A 89 8.31 -11.45 -14.48
CA PRO A 89 8.50 -10.15 -13.87
C PRO A 89 9.96 -9.71 -13.92
N VAL A 90 10.19 -8.42 -14.19
CA VAL A 90 11.50 -7.80 -14.00
C VAL A 90 11.77 -7.73 -12.49
N PRO A 91 12.93 -8.23 -12.02
CA PRO A 91 13.30 -8.12 -10.61
C PRO A 91 13.30 -6.66 -10.15
N TYR A 92 12.64 -6.40 -9.02
CA TYR A 92 12.67 -5.07 -8.41
C TYR A 92 14.10 -4.72 -8.01
N GLY A 93 14.65 -3.66 -8.59
CA GLY A 93 16.04 -3.22 -8.37
C GLY A 93 16.32 -2.64 -6.98
N GLY A 94 15.33 -2.58 -6.10
CA GLY A 94 15.42 -1.96 -4.79
C GLY A 94 15.05 -0.48 -4.81
N ALA A 95 14.98 0.12 -3.61
CA ALA A 95 14.77 1.55 -3.48
C ALA A 95 16.04 2.32 -3.86
N ASP A 96 15.91 3.36 -4.70
CA ASP A 96 17.01 4.26 -5.02
C ASP A 96 17.14 5.33 -3.93
N ALA A 97 18.08 5.10 -3.00
CA ALA A 97 18.36 6.03 -1.91
C ALA A 97 18.94 7.37 -2.39
N GLN A 98 19.62 7.39 -3.55
CA GLN A 98 20.20 8.64 -4.08
C GLN A 98 19.11 9.58 -4.56
N VAL A 99 18.06 9.06 -5.21
CA VAL A 99 16.90 9.90 -5.62
C VAL A 99 16.26 10.59 -4.41
N ALA A 100 16.12 9.87 -3.29
CA ALA A 100 15.59 10.44 -2.05
C ALA A 100 16.55 11.48 -1.43
N ALA A 101 17.84 11.17 -1.36
CA ALA A 101 18.86 12.10 -0.86
C ALA A 101 18.93 13.38 -1.71
N ASP A 102 18.86 13.26 -3.02
CA ASP A 102 18.86 14.39 -3.96
C ASP A 102 17.60 15.23 -3.87
N ALA A 103 16.45 14.63 -3.54
CA ALA A 103 15.23 15.38 -3.26
C ALA A 103 15.39 16.25 -2.01
N VAL A 104 15.94 15.69 -0.92
CA VAL A 104 16.22 16.43 0.32
C VAL A 104 17.25 17.53 0.06
N ARG A 105 18.33 17.23 -0.67
CA ARG A 105 19.36 18.21 -1.01
C ARG A 105 18.80 19.39 -1.81
N ARG A 106 17.97 19.12 -2.83
CA ARG A 106 17.29 20.18 -3.60
C ARG A 106 16.37 21.04 -2.74
N TYR A 107 15.74 20.47 -1.72
CA TYR A 107 14.93 21.22 -0.78
C TYR A 107 15.79 22.12 0.12
N VAL A 108 16.87 21.57 0.71
CA VAL A 108 17.79 22.31 1.58
C VAL A 108 18.55 23.42 0.85
N GLU A 109 18.90 23.19 -0.42
CA GLU A 109 19.57 24.18 -1.27
C GLU A 109 18.61 25.21 -1.90
N ASP A 110 17.33 25.24 -1.49
CA ASP A 110 16.28 26.10 -2.06
C ASP A 110 16.12 25.98 -3.59
N ARG A 111 16.52 24.83 -4.16
CA ARG A 111 16.43 24.51 -5.59
C ARG A 111 15.02 24.07 -5.98
N VAL A 112 14.16 23.78 -5.00
CA VAL A 112 12.72 23.58 -5.16
C VAL A 112 12.00 24.68 -4.39
N LYS A 113 11.30 25.57 -5.09
CA LYS A 113 10.45 26.58 -4.44
C LYS A 113 9.29 25.86 -3.76
N GLN A 114 9.14 26.06 -2.46
CA GLN A 114 7.92 25.72 -1.74
C GLN A 114 6.74 26.35 -2.49
N THR A 115 5.70 25.58 -2.78
CA THR A 115 4.47 26.17 -3.29
C THR A 115 4.03 27.24 -2.30
N ALA A 116 3.75 28.45 -2.79
CA ALA A 116 3.33 29.57 -1.94
C ALA A 116 2.27 29.12 -0.92
N PRO A 117 2.20 29.69 0.29
CA PRO A 117 1.39 29.18 1.42
C PRO A 117 -0.11 28.92 1.18
N GLY A 118 -0.65 29.20 -0.02
CA GLY A 118 -2.01 28.85 -0.44
C GLY A 118 -2.12 27.92 -1.66
N LYS A 119 -1.03 27.32 -2.14
CA LYS A 119 -1.02 26.42 -3.31
C LYS A 119 -0.38 25.07 -3.02
N THR A 120 -0.66 24.48 -1.86
CA THR A 120 -0.45 23.05 -1.70
C THR A 120 -1.47 22.35 -2.59
N SER A 121 -1.09 21.95 -3.81
CA SER A 121 -1.84 20.96 -4.57
C SER A 121 -1.63 19.60 -3.92
N THR A 122 -2.21 19.43 -2.74
CA THR A 122 -2.58 18.11 -2.28
C THR A 122 -3.81 17.76 -3.10
N THR A 123 -3.70 16.79 -4.00
CA THR A 123 -4.88 16.06 -4.45
C THR A 123 -5.37 15.28 -3.24
N THR A 124 -6.06 15.98 -2.34
CA THR A 124 -6.85 15.36 -1.30
C THR A 124 -7.90 14.56 -2.05
N GLY A 125 -7.78 13.22 -2.00
CA GLY A 125 -8.90 12.36 -2.34
C GLY A 125 -9.98 12.63 -1.31
N SER A 126 -10.87 13.56 -1.62
CA SER A 126 -12.12 13.71 -0.88
C SER A 126 -12.96 12.49 -1.20
N PRO A 127 -13.68 11.89 -0.24
CA PRO A 127 -14.78 11.00 -0.59
C PRO A 127 -15.71 11.82 -1.50
N GLY A 128 -15.96 11.31 -2.71
CA GLY A 128 -16.98 11.88 -3.58
C GLY A 128 -18.30 11.90 -2.81
N ARG A 129 -18.97 13.06 -2.82
CA ARG A 129 -20.25 13.26 -2.14
C ARG A 129 -21.38 12.63 -2.94
#